data_AF-A0A7J3U873-F1
#
_entry.id   AF-A0A7J3U873-F1
#
_cell.length_a   1.000
_cell.length_b   1.000
_cell.length_c   1.000
_cell.angle_alpha   90.00
_cell.angle_beta   90.00
_cell.angle_gamma   90.00
#
_symmetry.space_group_name_H-M   'P 1'
#
loop_
_entity.id
_entity.type
_entity.pdbx_description
1 polymer ?
#
loop_
_entity_poly.entity_id
_entity_poly.type
_entity_poly.pdbx_seq_one_letter_code
_entity_poly.pdbx_strand_id
1 'polypeptide(L)'
;MVVMINTKTIISILLVVLITAPVTTATLTHEQQDKTTLKTENALTIGKGSRYNIQGLIYVHIEGTPYERGFQHGYLLSGEIIDMITRWSNIIHNMPVIGSFTGTPGSAKYYKTSEKWWEFCKTRAMKIYWNDYPPEYQQEIKGIADGVNAKDETIFERKVTYEDILTLNEMYEFMSRLLAPHKSIHPFRSLFYSIKSFVPDIPDNEEKTFVTTMLQQPPAHHCSGFIATGNATTHGQMVISDSVWFGNWWFSYYIAQRWNVILDVTPGNGNRFIISTSPGYIWSDEDYYQNEKGIAFIETTCPQGLWRDKGLPLAVRARNAAQYGDSIDDVIYYLTHNSDGIMNAVWLIGDAKTGEIARLETGLYVYSVQRTFNGFYWSANNPMDIRVRSEELRLASIYKGRVYQLLHLLLKTEGYQYYTREYRPSNRDIKFEELGKEYYGRIDTEVVKKIMSTHPIVDMSSDCKITDSYL
;
A
#
# COMPACT_ATOMS: atom_id res chain seq x y z
N MET A 1 56.79 -30.90 14.98
CA MET A 1 55.76 -31.74 14.33
C MET A 1 54.42 -31.03 14.50
N VAL A 2 54.08 -30.14 13.57
CA VAL A 2 52.85 -29.33 13.61
C VAL A 2 51.82 -30.07 12.77
N VAL A 3 50.79 -30.61 13.42
CA VAL A 3 49.68 -31.28 12.75
C VAL A 3 48.84 -30.22 12.06
N MET A 4 48.89 -30.16 10.73
CA MET A 4 47.95 -29.39 9.92
C MET A 4 46.56 -30.01 10.07
N ILE A 5 45.69 -29.38 10.85
CA ILE A 5 44.27 -29.71 10.92
C ILE A 5 43.61 -29.16 9.66
N ASN A 6 42.98 -30.06 8.88
CA ASN A 6 42.31 -29.75 7.64
C ASN A 6 41.11 -28.81 7.89
N THR A 7 41.05 -27.69 7.17
CA THR A 7 40.03 -26.63 7.30
C THR A 7 38.61 -27.14 7.09
N LYS A 8 38.41 -28.25 6.37
CA LYS A 8 37.10 -28.91 6.20
C LYS A 8 36.58 -29.56 7.48
N THR A 9 37.45 -29.99 8.39
CA THR A 9 37.05 -30.62 9.66
C THR A 9 36.56 -29.60 10.68
N ILE A 10 37.09 -28.36 10.63
CA ILE A 10 36.66 -27.26 11.51
C ILE A 10 35.25 -26.78 11.16
N ILE A 11 34.91 -26.70 9.87
CA ILE A 11 33.58 -26.27 9.39
C ILE A 11 32.50 -27.29 9.77
N SER A 12 32.80 -28.59 9.68
CA SER A 12 31.85 -29.64 10.08
C SER A 12 31.60 -29.70 11.58
N ILE A 13 32.59 -29.39 12.42
CA ILE A 13 32.42 -29.36 13.88
C ILE A 13 31.60 -28.13 14.32
N LEU A 14 31.79 -26.96 13.67
CA LEU A 14 31.00 -25.76 13.93
C LEU A 14 29.52 -25.93 13.51
N LEU A 15 29.24 -26.65 12.42
CA LEU A 15 27.86 -26.94 12.00
C LEU A 15 27.14 -27.90 12.95
N VAL A 16 27.83 -28.89 13.53
CA VAL A 16 27.22 -29.84 14.48
C VAL A 16 26.91 -29.18 15.82
N VAL A 17 27.75 -28.27 16.31
CA VAL A 17 27.51 -27.53 17.58
C VAL A 17 26.31 -26.57 17.47
N LEU A 18 26.06 -26.00 16.28
CA LEU A 18 24.88 -25.17 16.02
C LEU A 18 23.57 -25.96 15.94
N ILE A 19 23.62 -27.28 15.67
CA ILE A 19 22.43 -28.15 15.58
C ILE A 19 22.09 -28.79 16.94
N THR A 20 23.02 -28.82 17.90
CA THR A 20 22.80 -29.42 19.23
C THR A 20 22.67 -28.42 20.36
N ALA A 21 22.61 -27.11 20.08
CA ALA A 21 22.29 -26.14 21.11
C ALA A 21 20.85 -26.40 21.62
N PRO A 22 20.63 -26.56 22.93
CA PRO A 22 19.30 -26.78 23.46
C PRO A 22 18.44 -25.57 23.11
N VAL A 23 17.41 -25.80 22.29
CA VAL A 23 16.33 -24.84 22.10
C VAL A 23 15.67 -24.67 23.47
N THR A 24 16.00 -23.60 24.18
CA THR A 24 15.17 -23.13 25.27
C THR A 24 13.84 -22.75 24.66
N THR A 25 12.89 -23.69 24.66
CA THR A 25 11.47 -23.38 24.45
C THR A 25 11.08 -22.43 25.55
N ALA A 26 11.04 -21.14 25.25
CA ALA A 26 10.33 -20.19 26.09
C ALA A 26 8.88 -20.65 26.11
N THR A 27 8.50 -21.36 27.18
CA THR A 27 7.11 -21.60 27.50
C THR A 27 6.48 -20.22 27.70
N LEU A 28 5.73 -19.76 26.71
CA LEU A 28 4.81 -18.64 26.88
C LEU A 28 3.75 -19.11 27.87
N THR A 29 3.99 -18.85 29.14
CA THR A 29 2.93 -18.87 30.14
C THR A 29 1.91 -17.85 29.68
N HIS A 30 0.69 -18.31 29.38
CA HIS A 30 -0.48 -17.44 29.25
C HIS A 30 -0.69 -16.75 30.62
N GLU A 31 0.01 -15.65 30.85
CA GLU A 31 -0.44 -14.69 31.84
C GLU A 31 -1.77 -14.16 31.34
N GLN A 32 -2.79 -14.39 32.16
CA GLN A 32 -4.07 -13.71 32.08
C GLN A 32 -3.79 -12.22 31.89
N GLN A 33 -4.06 -11.71 30.69
CA GLN A 33 -3.84 -10.32 30.34
C GLN A 33 -4.81 -9.49 31.17
N ASP A 34 -4.32 -9.03 32.32
CA ASP A 34 -4.99 -8.08 33.18
C ASP A 34 -5.39 -6.87 32.33
N LYS A 35 -6.57 -6.28 32.56
CA LYS A 35 -7.09 -5.11 31.82
C LYS A 35 -6.17 -3.92 32.08
N THR A 36 -5.02 -3.91 31.42
CA THR A 36 -3.93 -2.97 31.61
C THR A 36 -4.25 -1.74 30.79
N THR A 37 -4.36 -0.60 31.45
CA THR A 37 -4.41 0.73 30.83
C THR A 37 -3.39 0.79 29.70
N LEU A 38 -3.84 0.94 28.45
CA LEU A 38 -2.96 1.10 27.29
C LEU A 38 -2.04 2.28 27.56
N LYS A 39 -0.73 2.02 27.69
CA LYS A 39 0.25 3.08 27.88
C LYS A 39 0.39 3.83 26.56
N THR A 40 -0.01 5.10 26.55
CA THR A 40 0.23 6.00 25.43
C THR A 40 1.64 6.58 25.53
N GLU A 41 2.40 6.47 24.45
CA GLU A 41 3.76 7.01 24.35
C GLU A 41 3.79 8.23 23.42
N ASN A 42 4.74 9.15 23.62
CA ASN A 42 4.99 10.30 22.74
C ASN A 42 3.74 11.16 22.46
N ALA A 43 2.93 11.41 23.49
CA ALA A 43 1.76 12.27 23.40
C ALA A 43 2.17 13.73 23.11
N LEU A 44 1.59 14.34 22.08
CA LEU A 44 1.86 15.73 21.67
C LEU A 44 0.56 16.35 21.14
N THR A 45 0.35 17.64 21.38
CA THR A 45 -0.82 18.39 20.90
C THR A 45 -0.38 19.68 20.21
N ILE A 46 -1.16 20.12 19.23
CA ILE A 46 -1.00 21.42 18.57
C ILE A 46 -2.37 21.92 18.09
N GLY A 47 -2.84 23.03 18.65
CA GLY A 47 -4.19 23.52 18.39
C GLY A 47 -5.24 22.45 18.73
N LYS A 48 -6.00 22.00 17.73
CA LYS A 48 -6.97 20.92 17.86
C LYS A 48 -6.39 19.53 17.56
N GLY A 49 -5.18 19.48 17.03
CA GLY A 49 -4.53 18.23 16.65
C GLY A 49 -3.85 17.56 17.84
N SER A 50 -3.79 16.23 17.82
CA SER A 50 -3.07 15.45 18.81
C SER A 50 -2.45 14.21 18.21
N ARG A 51 -1.37 13.70 18.82
CA ARG A 51 -0.81 12.38 18.53
C ARG A 51 -0.54 11.60 19.79
N TYR A 52 -0.54 10.28 19.67
CA TYR A 52 0.01 9.36 20.66
C TYR A 52 0.31 8.01 19.99
N ASN A 53 1.22 7.24 20.57
CA ASN A 53 1.58 5.91 20.06
C ASN A 53 0.96 4.81 20.94
N ILE A 54 0.46 3.75 20.31
CA ILE A 54 -0.02 2.53 20.97
C ILE A 54 0.39 1.32 20.11
N GLN A 55 1.09 0.35 20.70
CA GLN A 55 1.40 -0.95 20.07
C GLN A 55 2.05 -0.86 18.67
N GLY A 56 2.92 0.13 18.47
CA GLY A 56 3.61 0.35 17.19
C GLY A 56 2.83 1.21 16.18
N LEU A 57 1.56 1.52 16.45
CA LEU A 57 0.76 2.46 15.68
C LEU A 57 0.89 3.88 16.23
N ILE A 58 0.84 4.86 15.33
CA ILE A 58 0.82 6.28 15.63
C ILE A 58 -0.59 6.78 15.36
N TYR A 59 -1.35 7.07 16.41
CA TYR A 59 -2.67 7.66 16.30
C TYR A 59 -2.51 9.17 16.19
N VAL A 60 -3.14 9.77 15.18
CA VAL A 60 -3.11 11.20 14.92
C VAL A 60 -4.52 11.69 14.71
N HIS A 61 -4.93 12.68 15.49
CA HIS A 61 -6.15 13.43 15.27
C HIS A 61 -5.80 14.81 14.69
N ILE A 62 -6.49 15.22 13.63
CA ILE A 62 -6.39 16.56 13.04
C ILE A 62 -7.77 17.12 12.74
N GLU A 63 -7.92 18.44 12.90
CA GLU A 63 -9.22 19.10 12.72
C GLU A 63 -9.10 20.48 12.09
N GLY A 64 -10.07 20.83 11.23
CA GLY A 64 -10.31 22.20 10.79
C GLY A 64 -10.32 22.40 9.28
N THR A 65 -10.03 23.65 8.87
CA THR A 65 -9.89 23.99 7.46
C THR A 65 -8.74 23.19 6.83
N PRO A 66 -8.70 23.07 5.49
CA PRO A 66 -7.71 22.22 4.83
C PRO A 66 -6.27 22.55 5.19
N TYR A 67 -5.92 23.83 5.21
CA TYR A 67 -4.60 24.25 5.61
C TYR A 67 -4.31 23.97 7.10
N GLU A 68 -5.25 24.26 8.01
CA GLU A 68 -5.05 24.06 9.45
C GLU A 68 -4.83 22.59 9.82
N ARG A 69 -5.65 21.68 9.28
CA ARG A 69 -5.49 20.24 9.53
C ARG A 69 -4.22 19.70 8.88
N GLY A 70 -3.85 20.23 7.70
CA GLY A 70 -2.57 19.94 7.07
C GLY A 70 -1.40 20.35 7.95
N PHE A 71 -1.42 21.56 8.50
CA PHE A 71 -0.38 22.05 9.41
C PHE A 71 -0.25 21.18 10.67
N GLN A 72 -1.38 20.81 11.28
CA GLN A 72 -1.38 19.90 12.42
C GLN A 72 -0.75 18.54 12.05
N HIS A 73 -1.12 17.96 10.92
CA HIS A 73 -0.57 16.70 10.43
C HIS A 73 0.95 16.79 10.26
N GLY A 74 1.44 17.79 9.51
CA GLY A 74 2.86 18.02 9.29
C GLY A 74 3.65 18.21 10.58
N TYR A 75 3.11 18.97 11.53
CA TYR A 75 3.77 19.24 12.80
C TYR A 75 3.82 18.01 13.72
N LEU A 76 2.74 17.24 13.78
CA LEU A 76 2.64 16.05 14.65
C LEU A 76 3.51 14.89 14.13
N LEU A 77 3.67 14.78 12.80
CA LEU A 77 4.41 13.70 12.14
C LEU A 77 5.72 14.14 11.45
N SER A 78 6.23 15.34 11.74
CA SER A 78 7.47 15.92 11.18
C SER A 78 8.60 14.88 10.90
N GLY A 79 9.18 14.30 11.95
CA GLY A 79 10.21 13.26 11.83
C GLY A 79 9.80 12.03 11.05
N GLU A 80 8.56 11.56 11.19
CA GLU A 80 8.06 10.41 10.44
C GLU A 80 7.87 10.73 8.95
N ILE A 81 7.48 11.96 8.59
CA ILE A 81 7.37 12.44 7.20
C ILE A 81 8.76 12.55 6.57
N ILE A 82 9.74 13.11 7.29
CA ILE A 82 11.14 13.17 6.80
C ILE A 82 11.70 11.77 6.58
N ASP A 83 11.46 10.85 7.52
CA ASP A 83 11.87 9.45 7.37
C ASP A 83 11.18 8.80 6.16
N MET A 84 9.89 9.07 5.94
CA MET A 84 9.18 8.54 4.77
C MET A 84 9.74 9.05 3.44
N ILE A 85 10.01 10.35 3.32
CA ILE A 85 10.65 10.93 2.12
C ILE A 85 12.02 10.29 1.91
N THR A 86 12.80 10.16 2.99
CA THR A 86 14.12 9.52 2.95
C THR A 86 14.02 8.07 2.48
N ARG A 87 13.04 7.31 2.97
CA ARG A 87 12.80 5.92 2.58
C ARG A 87 12.49 5.81 1.10
N TRP A 88 11.51 6.56 0.62
CA TRP A 88 11.15 6.60 -0.80
C TRP A 88 12.25 7.14 -1.71
N SER A 89 13.16 7.95 -1.18
CA SER A 89 14.34 8.39 -1.93
C SER A 89 15.39 7.28 -2.02
N ASN A 90 15.52 6.47 -0.97
CA ASN A 90 16.53 5.42 -0.87
C ASN A 90 16.16 4.11 -1.60
N ILE A 91 14.89 3.88 -1.93
CA ILE A 91 14.46 2.66 -2.64
C ILE A 91 15.22 2.42 -3.94
N ILE A 92 15.72 3.45 -4.62
CA ILE A 92 16.53 3.32 -5.85
C ILE A 92 17.75 2.41 -5.67
N HIS A 93 18.26 2.31 -4.43
CA HIS A 93 19.37 1.43 -4.08
C HIS A 93 19.00 -0.05 -3.99
N ASN A 94 17.71 -0.38 -3.89
CA ASN A 94 17.26 -1.77 -3.97
C ASN A 94 17.15 -2.25 -5.43
N MET A 95 17.20 -1.33 -6.39
CA MET A 95 17.08 -1.70 -7.80
C MET A 95 18.32 -2.50 -8.24
N PRO A 96 18.16 -3.70 -8.83
CA PRO A 96 19.28 -4.62 -9.12
C PRO A 96 20.45 -4.03 -9.90
N VAL A 97 20.19 -3.02 -10.74
CA VAL A 97 21.22 -2.37 -11.56
C VAL A 97 21.94 -1.24 -10.84
N ILE A 98 21.24 -0.46 -10.01
CA ILE A 98 21.81 0.75 -9.40
C ILE A 98 22.42 0.42 -8.03
N GLY A 99 21.76 -0.42 -7.25
CA GLY A 99 22.19 -0.77 -5.89
C GLY A 99 23.64 -1.24 -5.79
N SER A 100 24.10 -2.01 -6.77
CA SER A 100 25.46 -2.54 -6.82
C SER A 100 26.55 -1.48 -7.00
N PHE A 101 26.21 -0.26 -7.46
CA PHE A 101 27.20 0.78 -7.79
C PHE A 101 27.10 2.03 -6.93
N THR A 102 26.02 2.18 -6.15
CA THR A 102 25.76 3.40 -5.37
C THR A 102 26.51 3.50 -4.04
N GLY A 103 27.25 2.44 -3.67
CA GLY A 103 28.01 2.40 -2.43
C GLY A 103 27.13 2.10 -1.21
N THR A 104 27.68 2.36 -0.02
CA THR A 104 27.01 2.09 1.26
C THR A 104 26.11 3.26 1.68
N PRO A 105 25.04 3.00 2.45
CA PRO A 105 24.25 4.04 3.10
C PRO A 105 25.14 5.06 3.83
N GLY A 106 24.82 6.34 3.67
CA GLY A 106 25.58 7.46 4.27
C GLY A 106 26.79 7.96 3.46
N SER A 107 27.19 7.29 2.37
CA SER A 107 28.21 7.82 1.46
C SER A 107 27.66 8.98 0.60
N ALA A 108 28.52 9.91 0.18
CA ALA A 108 28.12 11.01 -0.70
C ALA A 108 27.50 10.53 -2.02
N LYS A 109 28.01 9.40 -2.54
CA LYS A 109 27.49 8.74 -3.74
C LYS A 109 26.06 8.21 -3.54
N TYR A 110 25.82 7.56 -2.39
CA TYR A 110 24.51 7.05 -2.00
C TYR A 110 23.51 8.21 -1.89
N TYR A 111 23.83 9.21 -1.07
CA TYR A 111 22.99 10.40 -0.86
C TYR A 111 22.61 11.11 -2.16
N LYS A 112 23.60 11.38 -3.03
CA LYS A 112 23.35 12.07 -4.31
C LYS A 112 22.48 11.25 -5.26
N THR A 113 22.53 9.92 -5.16
CA THR A 113 21.65 9.05 -5.95
C THR A 113 20.21 9.11 -5.42
N SER A 114 20.01 9.05 -4.11
CA SER A 114 18.69 9.23 -3.47
C SER A 114 18.07 10.57 -3.83
N GLU A 115 18.84 11.66 -3.71
CA GLU A 115 18.39 13.00 -4.07
C GLU A 115 18.00 13.07 -5.55
N LYS A 116 18.83 12.54 -6.45
CA LYS A 116 18.54 12.54 -7.89
C LYS A 116 17.29 11.75 -8.25
N TRP A 117 17.07 10.62 -7.60
CA TRP A 117 15.87 9.81 -7.75
C TRP A 117 14.63 10.57 -7.25
N TRP A 118 14.70 11.14 -6.05
CA TRP A 118 13.59 11.91 -5.49
C TRP A 118 13.21 13.11 -6.37
N GLU A 119 14.19 13.88 -6.84
CA GLU A 119 13.93 15.01 -7.74
C GLU A 119 13.33 14.57 -9.09
N PHE A 120 13.70 13.38 -9.58
CA PHE A 120 13.09 12.79 -10.78
C PHE A 120 11.61 12.47 -10.58
N CYS A 121 11.26 11.87 -9.43
CA CYS A 121 9.89 11.55 -9.05
C CYS A 121 9.09 12.83 -8.83
N LYS A 122 9.61 13.75 -8.01
CA LYS A 122 8.94 15.00 -7.65
C LYS A 122 8.57 15.86 -8.83
N THR A 123 9.52 16.06 -9.75
CA THR A 123 9.27 16.83 -10.98
C THR A 123 8.13 16.23 -11.80
N ARG A 124 8.01 14.90 -11.84
CA ARG A 124 6.98 14.20 -12.62
C ARG A 124 5.65 14.16 -11.89
N ALA A 125 5.64 13.88 -10.59
CA ALA A 125 4.44 13.91 -9.78
C ALA A 125 3.77 15.29 -9.89
N MET A 126 4.53 16.37 -9.74
CA MET A 126 4.03 17.74 -9.93
C MET A 126 3.45 17.98 -11.33
N LYS A 127 4.13 17.51 -12.37
CA LYS A 127 3.67 17.69 -13.75
C LYS A 127 2.38 16.90 -14.03
N ILE A 128 2.25 15.73 -13.43
CA ILE A 128 1.16 14.78 -13.70
C ILE A 128 -0.08 15.14 -12.88
N TYR A 129 0.07 15.31 -11.56
CA TYR A 129 -1.06 15.27 -10.64
C TYR A 129 -1.51 16.65 -10.16
N TRP A 130 -0.59 17.60 -9.94
CA TRP A 130 -0.89 18.82 -9.18
C TRP A 130 -2.05 19.66 -9.73
N ASN A 131 -2.17 19.73 -11.06
CA ASN A 131 -3.23 20.50 -11.72
C ASN A 131 -4.63 19.86 -11.58
N ASP A 132 -4.68 18.54 -11.40
CA ASP A 132 -5.92 17.79 -11.24
C ASP A 132 -6.33 17.65 -9.75
N TYR A 133 -5.45 18.03 -8.81
CA TYR A 133 -5.76 18.08 -7.39
C TYR A 133 -6.74 19.22 -7.05
N PRO A 134 -7.86 18.93 -6.36
CA PRO A 134 -8.79 19.95 -5.88
C PRO A 134 -8.11 20.99 -4.97
N PRO A 135 -8.54 22.27 -5.01
CA PRO A 135 -7.95 23.34 -4.19
C PRO A 135 -7.93 23.02 -2.69
N GLU A 136 -8.93 22.32 -2.18
CA GLU A 136 -8.96 21.83 -0.80
C GLU A 136 -7.72 21.00 -0.46
N TYR A 137 -7.43 19.95 -1.25
CA TYR A 137 -6.31 19.05 -0.99
C TYR A 137 -4.96 19.70 -1.29
N GLN A 138 -4.90 20.65 -2.23
CA GLN A 138 -3.72 21.49 -2.41
C GLN A 138 -3.38 22.31 -1.15
N GLN A 139 -4.38 22.84 -0.44
CA GLN A 139 -4.18 23.58 0.80
C GLN A 139 -3.77 22.66 1.96
N GLU A 140 -4.33 21.46 2.05
CA GLU A 140 -3.92 20.45 3.04
C GLU A 140 -2.46 20.02 2.83
N ILE A 141 -2.05 19.73 1.59
CA ILE A 141 -0.66 19.40 1.23
C ILE A 141 0.32 20.53 1.57
N LYS A 142 -0.06 21.80 1.30
CA LYS A 142 0.75 22.97 1.69
C LYS A 142 0.88 23.10 3.20
N GLY A 143 -0.24 22.94 3.92
CA GLY A 143 -0.27 22.93 5.37
C GLY A 143 0.69 21.89 5.94
N ILE A 144 0.70 20.66 5.40
CA ILE A 144 1.62 19.60 5.83
C ILE A 144 3.08 20.05 5.70
N ALA A 145 3.48 20.59 4.55
CA ALA A 145 4.85 21.06 4.36
C ALA A 145 5.24 22.15 5.38
N ASP A 146 4.37 23.12 5.61
CA ASP A 146 4.60 24.19 6.58
C ASP A 146 4.63 23.68 8.03
N GLY A 147 3.80 22.68 8.34
CA GLY A 147 3.79 21.99 9.64
C GLY A 147 5.09 21.25 9.92
N VAL A 148 5.66 20.55 8.92
CA VAL A 148 6.98 19.91 9.05
C VAL A 148 8.06 20.95 9.29
N ASN A 149 8.06 22.03 8.50
CA ASN A 149 9.06 23.09 8.57
C ASN A 149 9.04 23.89 9.89
N ALA A 150 7.94 23.83 10.65
CA ALA A 150 7.85 24.47 11.97
C ALA A 150 8.70 23.78 13.05
N LYS A 151 9.29 22.60 12.78
CA LYS A 151 10.28 21.94 13.65
C LYS A 151 11.73 22.05 13.15
N ASP A 152 11.99 22.91 12.17
CA ASP A 152 13.32 23.11 11.57
C ASP A 152 13.98 21.82 11.03
N GLU A 153 13.17 20.80 10.71
CA GLU A 153 13.66 19.58 10.07
C GLU A 153 13.95 19.81 8.58
N THR A 154 14.89 19.04 8.04
CA THR A 154 15.33 19.19 6.65
C THR A 154 15.39 17.86 5.93
N ILE A 155 15.16 17.91 4.63
CA ILE A 155 15.41 16.81 3.70
C ILE A 155 16.38 17.32 2.63
N PHE A 156 17.41 16.55 2.33
CA PHE A 156 18.47 16.97 1.40
C PHE A 156 19.06 18.38 1.70
N GLU A 157 19.33 18.69 2.97
CA GLU A 157 19.85 19.99 3.42
C GLU A 157 18.96 21.20 3.08
N ARG A 158 17.68 20.97 2.74
CA ARG A 158 16.68 22.00 2.48
C ARG A 158 15.40 21.76 3.27
N LYS A 159 14.58 22.81 3.35
CA LYS A 159 13.21 22.70 3.89
C LYS A 159 12.36 21.75 3.03
N VAL A 160 11.37 21.14 3.66
CA VAL A 160 10.34 20.35 2.97
C VAL A 160 9.46 21.29 2.17
N THR A 161 9.12 20.88 0.96
CA THR A 161 8.27 21.63 0.04
C THR A 161 6.94 20.92 -0.15
N TYR A 162 5.88 21.64 -0.56
CA TYR A 162 4.58 21.01 -0.81
C TYR A 162 4.66 20.04 -2.00
N GLU A 163 5.62 20.23 -2.90
CA GLU A 163 5.96 19.30 -3.96
C GLU A 163 6.50 17.97 -3.42
N ASP A 164 7.28 17.97 -2.33
CA ASP A 164 7.71 16.74 -1.67
C ASP A 164 6.50 15.99 -1.09
N ILE A 165 5.57 16.71 -0.46
CA ILE A 165 4.37 16.12 0.13
C ILE A 165 3.41 15.58 -0.95
N LEU A 166 3.22 16.28 -2.06
CA LEU A 166 2.47 15.72 -3.19
C LEU A 166 3.13 14.44 -3.70
N THR A 167 4.46 14.46 -3.84
CA THR A 167 5.22 13.31 -4.34
C THR A 167 5.10 12.10 -3.42
N LEU A 168 5.08 12.31 -2.09
CA LEU A 168 4.76 11.25 -1.14
C LEU A 168 3.40 10.64 -1.43
N ASN A 169 2.35 11.47 -1.48
CA ASN A 169 0.98 11.03 -1.68
C ASN A 169 0.78 10.26 -2.99
N GLU A 170 1.55 10.59 -4.02
CA GLU A 170 1.42 10.04 -5.37
C GLU A 170 2.50 9.00 -5.71
N MET A 171 3.39 8.65 -4.78
CA MET A 171 4.54 7.80 -5.12
C MET A 171 4.09 6.41 -5.60
N TYR A 172 3.12 5.79 -4.94
CA TYR A 172 2.65 4.45 -5.32
C TYR A 172 1.99 4.45 -6.71
N GLU A 173 1.09 5.41 -6.94
CA GLU A 173 0.40 5.58 -8.21
C GLU A 173 1.38 5.94 -9.34
N PHE A 174 2.32 6.84 -9.07
CA PHE A 174 3.38 7.21 -9.99
C PHE A 174 4.22 6.00 -10.38
N MET A 175 4.68 5.20 -9.41
CA MET A 175 5.43 3.98 -9.68
C MET A 175 4.63 2.98 -10.52
N SER A 176 3.33 2.84 -10.27
CA SER A 176 2.43 2.00 -11.07
C SER A 176 2.29 2.49 -12.52
N ARG A 177 2.21 3.81 -12.72
CA ARG A 177 2.16 4.44 -14.06
C ARG A 177 3.44 4.21 -14.87
N LEU A 178 4.60 4.16 -14.22
CA LEU A 178 5.88 3.88 -14.88
C LEU A 178 5.96 2.48 -15.50
N LEU A 179 5.19 1.51 -15.01
CA LEU A 179 5.15 0.13 -15.51
C LEU A 179 4.34 -0.04 -16.81
N ALA A 180 3.51 0.95 -17.16
CA ALA A 180 2.61 0.85 -18.30
C ALA A 180 2.71 2.07 -19.25
N PRO A 181 3.91 2.50 -19.67
CA PRO A 181 4.09 3.79 -20.34
C PRO A 181 3.39 3.87 -21.71
N HIS A 182 2.86 5.05 -22.04
CA HIS A 182 2.55 5.39 -23.42
C HIS A 182 3.86 5.52 -24.23
N LYS A 183 3.82 5.10 -25.51
CA LYS A 183 4.98 4.80 -26.38
C LYS A 183 5.98 5.95 -26.65
N SER A 184 5.84 7.13 -26.04
CA SER A 184 6.42 8.36 -26.58
C SER A 184 7.45 9.06 -25.71
N ILE A 185 7.73 8.58 -24.49
CA ILE A 185 8.66 9.27 -23.58
C ILE A 185 9.58 8.24 -22.94
N HIS A 186 10.90 8.43 -23.07
CA HIS A 186 11.94 7.59 -22.45
C HIS A 186 12.59 8.33 -21.26
N PRO A 187 11.86 8.61 -20.16
CA PRO A 187 12.39 9.39 -19.05
C PRO A 187 13.55 8.66 -18.34
N PHE A 188 13.59 7.33 -18.43
CA PHE A 188 14.54 6.47 -17.74
C PHE A 188 15.97 6.57 -18.30
N ARG A 189 16.13 6.82 -19.59
CA ARG A 189 17.47 7.00 -20.19
C ARG A 189 18.15 8.25 -19.66
N SER A 190 17.42 9.36 -19.62
CA SER A 190 17.92 10.61 -19.04
C SER A 190 18.23 10.47 -17.55
N LEU A 191 17.40 9.74 -16.80
CA LEU A 191 17.67 9.43 -15.40
C LEU A 191 18.96 8.62 -15.24
N PHE A 192 19.12 7.54 -16.00
CA PHE A 192 20.30 6.68 -15.98
C PHE A 192 21.58 7.48 -16.20
N TYR A 193 21.66 8.26 -17.29
CA TYR A 193 22.85 9.07 -17.57
C TYR A 193 23.08 10.18 -16.56
N SER A 194 22.01 10.73 -15.97
CA SER A 194 22.18 11.70 -14.88
C SER A 194 22.74 11.06 -13.61
N ILE A 195 22.41 9.80 -13.30
CA ILE A 195 23.01 9.09 -12.16
C ILE A 195 24.45 8.71 -12.49
N LYS A 196 24.68 8.16 -13.68
CA LYS A 196 26.02 7.78 -14.17
C LYS A 196 27.02 8.93 -14.14
N SER A 197 26.60 10.18 -14.35
CA SER A 197 27.51 11.34 -14.32
C SER A 197 28.21 11.55 -12.97
N PHE A 198 27.69 10.98 -11.88
CA PHE A 198 28.34 10.96 -10.56
C PHE A 198 28.53 9.55 -9.99
N VAL A 199 28.14 8.52 -10.75
CA VAL A 199 28.44 7.09 -10.51
C VAL A 199 29.07 6.50 -11.78
N PRO A 200 30.32 6.88 -12.11
CA PRO A 200 30.94 6.53 -13.39
C PRO A 200 31.22 5.04 -13.54
N ASP A 201 31.23 4.30 -12.43
CA ASP A 201 31.50 2.86 -12.37
C ASP A 201 30.37 2.02 -13.00
N ILE A 202 29.18 2.60 -13.23
CA ILE A 202 28.08 1.91 -13.91
C ILE A 202 28.45 1.75 -15.41
N PRO A 203 28.55 0.53 -15.94
CA PRO A 203 28.82 0.29 -17.36
C PRO A 203 27.70 0.81 -18.29
N ASP A 204 28.02 1.25 -19.52
CA ASP A 204 27.01 1.76 -20.48
C ASP A 204 25.99 0.70 -20.92
N ASN A 205 26.40 -0.57 -20.98
CA ASN A 205 25.52 -1.69 -21.32
C ASN A 205 24.44 -1.96 -20.26
N GLU A 206 24.56 -1.39 -19.06
CA GLU A 206 23.52 -1.46 -18.02
C GLU A 206 22.33 -0.54 -18.30
N GLU A 207 22.41 0.40 -19.26
CA GLU A 207 21.29 1.27 -19.63
C GLU A 207 20.05 0.43 -19.97
N LYS A 208 20.23 -0.62 -20.78
CA LYS A 208 19.14 -1.49 -21.20
C LYS A 208 18.54 -2.25 -20.02
N THR A 209 19.38 -2.76 -19.12
CA THR A 209 18.92 -3.45 -17.91
C THR A 209 18.15 -2.49 -17.02
N PHE A 210 18.68 -1.28 -16.77
CA PHE A 210 18.02 -0.23 -15.99
C PHE A 210 16.62 0.07 -16.53
N VAL A 211 16.51 0.35 -17.83
CA VAL A 211 15.23 0.68 -18.47
C VAL A 211 14.28 -0.52 -18.41
N THR A 212 14.77 -1.74 -18.67
CA THR A 212 13.95 -2.95 -18.65
C THR A 212 13.43 -3.24 -17.24
N THR A 213 14.29 -3.13 -16.24
CA THR A 213 13.91 -3.24 -14.82
C THR A 213 12.81 -2.24 -14.53
N MET A 214 13.00 -0.94 -14.78
CA MET A 214 11.95 0.07 -14.54
C MET A 214 10.60 -0.24 -15.21
N LEU A 215 10.58 -0.91 -16.36
CA LEU A 215 9.38 -1.19 -17.14
C LEU A 215 8.71 -2.55 -16.85
N GLN A 216 9.47 -3.56 -16.43
CA GLN A 216 9.03 -4.96 -16.40
C GLN A 216 9.06 -5.52 -14.98
N GLN A 217 8.46 -4.79 -14.04
CA GLN A 217 8.39 -5.21 -12.66
C GLN A 217 7.37 -6.33 -12.46
N PRO A 218 7.67 -7.37 -11.66
CA PRO A 218 6.63 -8.24 -11.14
C PRO A 218 5.62 -7.39 -10.35
N PRO A 219 4.31 -7.68 -10.44
CA PRO A 219 3.29 -6.92 -9.70
C PRO A 219 3.66 -6.91 -8.22
N ALA A 220 3.73 -5.72 -7.62
CA ALA A 220 3.83 -5.59 -6.16
C ALA A 220 2.43 -5.67 -5.49
N HIS A 221 1.37 -5.83 -6.28
CA HIS A 221 -0.02 -5.67 -5.85
C HIS A 221 -0.57 -7.00 -5.31
N HIS A 222 -0.47 -7.22 -4.00
CA HIS A 222 -0.93 -8.45 -3.37
C HIS A 222 -1.80 -8.26 -2.11
N CYS A 223 -2.57 -7.19 -1.98
CA CYS A 223 -3.45 -7.00 -0.80
C CYS A 223 -4.56 -8.06 -0.71
N SER A 224 -5.00 -8.35 0.51
CA SER A 224 -6.02 -9.35 0.81
C SER A 224 -7.07 -8.76 1.74
N GLY A 225 -8.36 -8.91 1.40
CA GLY A 225 -9.42 -8.39 2.24
C GLY A 225 -10.75 -9.13 2.07
N PHE A 226 -11.62 -9.01 3.07
CA PHE A 226 -12.98 -9.52 3.02
C PHE A 226 -13.97 -8.63 3.77
N ILE A 227 -15.24 -8.79 3.44
CA ILE A 227 -16.37 -8.18 4.13
C ILE A 227 -17.52 -9.20 4.29
N ALA A 228 -18.17 -9.20 5.45
CA ALA A 228 -19.25 -10.12 5.78
C ALA A 228 -20.40 -9.41 6.51
N THR A 229 -21.62 -9.90 6.34
CA THR A 229 -22.82 -9.33 6.99
C THR A 229 -23.96 -10.36 7.09
N GLY A 230 -24.98 -10.07 7.90
CA GLY A 230 -26.18 -10.90 8.01
C GLY A 230 -25.88 -12.31 8.54
N ASN A 231 -26.42 -13.35 7.93
CA ASN A 231 -26.26 -14.73 8.42
C ASN A 231 -24.81 -15.24 8.30
N ALA A 232 -23.89 -14.49 7.70
CA ALA A 232 -22.47 -14.85 7.68
C ALA A 232 -21.77 -14.53 9.02
N THR A 233 -22.28 -13.58 9.80
CA THR A 233 -21.65 -13.08 11.04
C THR A 233 -22.42 -13.52 12.29
N THR A 234 -21.79 -13.40 13.45
CA THR A 234 -22.33 -13.90 14.73
C THR A 234 -23.63 -13.23 15.18
N HIS A 235 -23.79 -11.95 14.90
CA HIS A 235 -24.94 -11.13 15.33
C HIS A 235 -25.60 -10.39 14.16
N GLY A 236 -25.31 -10.76 12.91
CA GLY A 236 -25.81 -10.05 11.73
C GLY A 236 -25.08 -8.74 11.41
N GLN A 237 -24.06 -8.40 12.20
CA GLN A 237 -23.27 -7.18 12.05
C GLN A 237 -22.40 -7.21 10.79
N MET A 238 -21.98 -6.04 10.32
CA MET A 238 -20.97 -5.92 9.29
C MET A 238 -19.59 -6.13 9.90
N VAL A 239 -18.78 -6.97 9.26
CA VAL A 239 -17.36 -7.18 9.59
C VAL A 239 -16.54 -6.96 8.32
N ILE A 240 -15.52 -6.10 8.38
CA ILE A 240 -14.65 -5.77 7.25
C ILE A 240 -13.19 -5.84 7.68
N SER A 241 -12.33 -6.37 6.82
CA SER A 241 -10.91 -6.51 7.12
C SER A 241 -10.03 -6.46 5.89
N ASP A 242 -8.87 -5.81 6.02
CA ASP A 242 -7.85 -5.71 4.99
C ASP A 242 -6.45 -6.00 5.56
N SER A 243 -5.59 -6.52 4.69
CA SER A 243 -4.15 -6.57 4.88
C SER A 243 -3.40 -6.24 3.59
N VAL A 244 -2.45 -5.32 3.69
CA VAL A 244 -1.59 -4.90 2.56
C VAL A 244 -0.38 -5.81 2.49
N TRP A 245 -0.04 -6.25 1.28
CA TRP A 245 1.19 -7.00 1.04
C TRP A 245 2.28 -6.10 0.48
N PHE A 246 3.51 -6.31 0.96
CA PHE A 246 4.70 -5.69 0.40
C PHE A 246 5.48 -6.66 -0.49
N GLY A 247 6.27 -6.11 -1.42
CA GLY A 247 7.08 -6.91 -2.32
C GLY A 247 7.82 -6.08 -3.34
N ASN A 248 8.78 -6.72 -4.01
CA ASN A 248 9.64 -6.11 -5.01
C ASN A 248 10.60 -5.04 -4.44
N TRP A 249 11.42 -4.42 -5.29
CA TRP A 249 12.52 -3.54 -4.87
C TRP A 249 12.03 -2.16 -4.40
N TRP A 250 10.93 -1.66 -4.97
CA TRP A 250 10.42 -0.30 -4.71
C TRP A 250 9.37 -0.23 -3.60
N PHE A 251 8.54 -1.27 -3.42
CA PHE A 251 7.57 -1.38 -2.31
C PHE A 251 7.95 -2.52 -1.36
N SER A 252 9.19 -2.49 -0.86
CA SER A 252 9.68 -3.50 0.07
C SER A 252 9.16 -3.27 1.50
N TYR A 253 9.42 -4.22 2.40
CA TYR A 253 9.16 -4.06 3.85
C TYR A 253 9.78 -2.76 4.42
N TYR A 254 10.86 -2.27 3.80
CA TYR A 254 11.46 -0.98 4.16
C TYR A 254 10.48 0.19 4.04
N ILE A 255 9.58 0.17 3.05
CA ILE A 255 8.51 1.15 2.90
C ILE A 255 7.32 0.78 3.79
N ALA A 256 6.81 -0.45 3.64
CA ALA A 256 5.55 -0.86 4.25
C ALA A 256 5.53 -0.79 5.78
N GLN A 257 6.67 -0.94 6.47
CA GLN A 257 6.70 -0.81 7.94
C GLN A 257 6.34 0.58 8.48
N ARG A 258 6.22 1.59 7.61
CA ARG A 258 5.78 2.94 7.97
C ARG A 258 4.33 3.25 7.59
N TRP A 259 3.61 2.28 7.08
CA TRP A 259 2.15 2.29 7.01
C TRP A 259 1.66 1.90 8.41
N ASN A 260 1.82 2.85 9.34
CA ASN A 260 1.61 2.62 10.76
C ASN A 260 0.95 3.82 11.44
N VAL A 261 0.26 4.66 10.66
CA VAL A 261 -0.47 5.83 11.15
C VAL A 261 -1.97 5.53 11.08
N ILE A 262 -2.67 5.71 12.20
CA ILE A 262 -4.13 5.79 12.21
C ILE A 262 -4.48 7.27 12.23
N LEU A 263 -4.97 7.78 11.11
CA LEU A 263 -5.30 9.19 10.95
C LEU A 263 -6.81 9.40 11.09
N ASP A 264 -7.19 10.09 12.15
CA ASP A 264 -8.55 10.56 12.43
C ASP A 264 -8.68 12.04 12.05
N VAL A 265 -9.60 12.33 11.14
CA VAL A 265 -9.74 13.67 10.56
C VAL A 265 -11.15 14.17 10.77
N THR A 266 -11.28 15.31 11.45
CA THR A 266 -12.51 16.11 11.49
C THR A 266 -12.36 17.28 10.51
N PRO A 267 -12.80 17.15 9.25
CA PRO A 267 -12.66 18.22 8.27
C PRO A 267 -13.65 19.36 8.55
N GLY A 268 -13.33 20.57 8.12
CA GLY A 268 -14.27 21.69 8.14
C GLY A 268 -15.47 21.53 7.19
N ASN A 269 -15.42 20.59 6.25
CA ASN A 269 -16.50 20.24 5.33
C ASN A 269 -16.46 18.74 4.98
N GLY A 270 -17.62 18.10 4.90
CA GLY A 270 -17.75 16.64 4.77
C GLY A 270 -17.81 15.93 6.13
N ASN A 271 -17.61 14.63 6.09
CA ASN A 271 -17.73 13.71 7.22
C ASN A 271 -16.41 13.58 7.97
N ARG A 272 -16.46 13.39 9.30
CA ARG A 272 -15.32 12.85 10.04
C ARG A 272 -15.00 11.45 9.54
N PHE A 273 -13.73 11.14 9.32
CA PHE A 273 -13.31 9.83 8.85
C PHE A 273 -11.99 9.39 9.48
N ILE A 274 -11.76 8.08 9.47
CA ILE A 274 -10.54 7.44 9.94
C ILE A 274 -9.98 6.60 8.80
N ILE A 275 -8.67 6.70 8.60
CA ILE A 275 -7.92 5.87 7.66
C ILE A 275 -6.70 5.27 8.35
N SER A 276 -6.30 4.08 7.90
CA SER A 276 -4.93 3.60 8.11
C SER A 276 -4.07 4.21 7.00
N THR A 277 -2.89 4.73 7.32
CA THR A 277 -2.09 5.49 6.36
C THR A 277 -0.61 5.54 6.71
N SER A 278 0.14 6.24 5.86
CA SER A 278 1.55 6.55 5.99
C SER A 278 1.79 8.02 6.38
N PRO A 279 2.88 8.35 7.08
CA PRO A 279 3.20 9.74 7.43
C PRO A 279 3.16 10.70 6.24
N GLY A 280 2.32 11.74 6.33
CA GLY A 280 2.21 12.80 5.31
C GLY A 280 1.19 12.51 4.20
N TYR A 281 0.52 11.36 4.25
CA TYR A 281 -0.48 10.97 3.26
C TYR A 281 -1.87 11.50 3.67
N ILE A 282 -2.60 12.09 2.73
CA ILE A 282 -3.96 12.60 2.94
C ILE A 282 -5.03 11.55 2.60
N TRP A 283 -4.62 10.37 2.18
CA TRP A 283 -5.49 9.24 1.83
C TRP A 283 -4.86 7.97 2.41
N SER A 284 -5.50 6.81 2.28
CA SER A 284 -5.00 5.61 2.97
C SER A 284 -3.69 5.15 2.33
N ASP A 285 -3.70 4.83 1.03
CA ASP A 285 -2.66 4.02 0.35
C ASP A 285 -2.34 2.68 1.08
N GLU A 286 -3.10 2.38 2.14
CA GLU A 286 -3.05 1.21 2.99
C GLU A 286 -4.38 0.45 2.93
N ASP A 287 -5.20 0.81 1.95
CA ASP A 287 -6.43 0.12 1.59
C ASP A 287 -7.50 0.06 2.69
N TYR A 288 -7.53 1.01 3.64
CA TYR A 288 -8.52 1.01 4.73
C TYR A 288 -9.13 2.39 5.05
N TYR A 289 -10.47 2.47 4.97
CA TYR A 289 -11.24 3.69 5.17
C TYR A 289 -12.53 3.44 5.96
N GLN A 290 -12.88 4.37 6.84
CA GLN A 290 -14.22 4.44 7.45
C GLN A 290 -14.63 5.86 7.82
N ASN A 291 -15.94 6.16 7.87
CA ASN A 291 -16.42 7.48 8.25
C ASN A 291 -17.60 7.47 9.24
N GLU A 292 -17.94 8.65 9.77
CA GLU A 292 -19.01 8.82 10.77
C GLU A 292 -20.41 8.50 10.26
N LYS A 293 -20.59 8.33 8.94
CA LYS A 293 -21.84 7.86 8.37
C LYS A 293 -22.00 6.35 8.45
N GLY A 294 -21.01 5.63 8.98
CA GLY A 294 -21.02 4.17 9.06
C GLY A 294 -20.55 3.50 7.78
N ILE A 295 -20.01 4.26 6.83
CA ILE A 295 -19.43 3.71 5.62
C ILE A 295 -18.01 3.24 5.93
N ALA A 296 -17.69 2.01 5.54
CA ALA A 296 -16.34 1.47 5.55
C ALA A 296 -16.03 0.86 4.19
N PHE A 297 -14.80 1.02 3.70
CA PHE A 297 -14.38 0.39 2.47
C PHE A 297 -12.89 0.10 2.47
N ILE A 298 -12.53 -0.92 1.70
CA ILE A 298 -11.16 -1.41 1.52
C ILE A 298 -10.92 -1.70 0.05
N GLU A 299 -9.66 -1.76 -0.36
CA GLU A 299 -9.28 -2.03 -1.75
C GLU A 299 -8.27 -3.16 -1.89
N THR A 300 -8.23 -3.75 -3.07
CA THR A 300 -7.15 -4.67 -3.45
C THR A 300 -6.74 -4.35 -4.88
N THR A 301 -5.59 -3.69 -5.03
CA THR A 301 -5.10 -3.23 -6.33
C THR A 301 -4.96 -4.39 -7.31
N CYS A 302 -5.52 -4.26 -8.52
CA CYS A 302 -5.50 -5.29 -9.56
C CYS A 302 -4.35 -5.06 -10.56
N PRO A 303 -4.01 -6.05 -11.41
CA PRO A 303 -3.06 -5.84 -12.49
C PRO A 303 -3.41 -4.61 -13.34
N GLN A 304 -2.44 -3.71 -13.52
CA GLN A 304 -2.69 -2.42 -14.18
C GLN A 304 -3.26 -2.57 -15.59
N GLY A 305 -4.42 -1.95 -15.80
CA GLY A 305 -5.16 -1.95 -17.05
C GLY A 305 -4.89 -0.77 -17.99
N LEU A 306 -5.93 -0.37 -18.73
CA LEU A 306 -5.95 0.91 -19.44
C LEU A 306 -5.94 2.08 -18.44
N TRP A 307 -5.29 3.16 -18.85
CA TRP A 307 -5.24 4.42 -18.12
C TRP A 307 -5.12 5.57 -19.13
N ARG A 308 -5.38 6.80 -18.69
CA ARG A 308 -5.32 8.02 -19.51
C ARG A 308 -4.52 9.10 -18.80
N ASP A 309 -3.94 10.01 -19.57
CA ASP A 309 -3.02 11.02 -19.00
C ASP A 309 -3.69 12.06 -18.09
N LYS A 310 -5.02 12.17 -18.12
CA LYS A 310 -5.83 13.15 -17.36
C LYS A 310 -6.96 12.44 -16.63
N GLY A 311 -7.25 12.89 -15.43
CA GLY A 311 -8.30 12.33 -14.58
C GLY A 311 -7.96 12.58 -13.12
N LEU A 312 -8.85 12.17 -12.23
CA LEU A 312 -8.57 12.21 -10.81
C LEU A 312 -7.71 10.99 -10.43
N PRO A 313 -6.55 11.21 -9.78
CA PRO A 313 -5.76 10.13 -9.24
C PRO A 313 -6.54 9.40 -8.14
N LEU A 314 -6.14 8.18 -7.85
CA LEU A 314 -6.75 7.35 -6.81
C LEU A 314 -6.73 8.05 -5.45
N ALA A 315 -5.64 8.75 -5.13
CA ALA A 315 -5.52 9.52 -3.90
C ALA A 315 -6.69 10.50 -3.69
N VAL A 316 -7.06 11.24 -4.73
CA VAL A 316 -8.18 12.19 -4.70
C VAL A 316 -9.52 11.47 -4.65
N ARG A 317 -9.70 10.40 -5.45
CA ARG A 317 -10.96 9.65 -5.51
C ARG A 317 -11.28 8.95 -4.20
N ALA A 318 -10.33 8.23 -3.62
CA ALA A 318 -10.49 7.53 -2.36
C ALA A 318 -10.66 8.50 -1.19
N ARG A 319 -9.91 9.62 -1.18
CA ARG A 319 -10.11 10.67 -0.18
C ARG A 319 -11.49 11.32 -0.28
N ASN A 320 -11.99 11.60 -1.48
CA ASN A 320 -13.36 12.08 -1.66
C ASN A 320 -14.39 11.05 -1.17
N ALA A 321 -14.20 9.77 -1.46
CA ALA A 321 -15.10 8.71 -0.99
C ALA A 321 -15.15 8.63 0.54
N ALA A 322 -14.01 8.70 1.23
CA ALA A 322 -13.95 8.69 2.68
C ALA A 322 -14.58 9.94 3.31
N GLN A 323 -14.23 11.12 2.79
CA GLN A 323 -14.62 12.40 3.37
C GLN A 323 -16.06 12.81 3.00
N TYR A 324 -16.56 12.48 1.81
CA TYR A 324 -17.85 12.98 1.31
C TYR A 324 -18.87 11.88 1.01
N GLY A 325 -18.52 10.60 1.16
CA GLY A 325 -19.46 9.50 0.95
C GLY A 325 -20.43 9.33 2.12
N ASP A 326 -21.73 9.38 1.84
CA ASP A 326 -22.79 9.12 2.82
C ASP A 326 -23.43 7.73 2.65
N SER A 327 -23.15 7.08 1.50
CA SER A 327 -23.73 5.81 1.08
C SER A 327 -22.76 4.99 0.24
N ILE A 328 -23.08 3.71 0.01
CA ILE A 328 -22.35 2.84 -0.93
C ILE A 328 -22.34 3.45 -2.35
N ASP A 329 -23.44 4.08 -2.77
CA ASP A 329 -23.55 4.69 -4.09
C ASP A 329 -22.62 5.89 -4.26
N ASP A 330 -22.46 6.71 -3.21
CA ASP A 330 -21.50 7.82 -3.23
C ASP A 330 -20.06 7.32 -3.32
N VAL A 331 -19.72 6.26 -2.58
CA VAL A 331 -18.40 5.64 -2.66
C VAL A 331 -18.15 5.14 -4.08
N ILE A 332 -19.09 4.40 -4.69
CA ILE A 332 -18.97 3.94 -6.08
C ILE A 332 -18.80 5.14 -7.03
N TYR A 333 -19.57 6.21 -6.84
CA TYR A 333 -19.46 7.41 -7.64
C TYR A 333 -18.06 8.03 -7.55
N TYR A 334 -17.55 8.31 -6.35
CA TYR A 334 -16.23 8.95 -6.18
C TYR A 334 -15.10 8.08 -6.71
N LEU A 335 -15.18 6.76 -6.56
CA LEU A 335 -14.17 5.83 -7.04
C LEU A 335 -14.15 5.67 -8.57
N THR A 336 -15.29 5.82 -9.24
CA THR A 336 -15.40 5.63 -10.70
C THR A 336 -15.41 6.94 -11.49
N HIS A 337 -15.83 8.04 -10.87
CA HIS A 337 -16.00 9.32 -11.53
C HIS A 337 -14.66 9.94 -11.92
N ASN A 338 -14.53 10.27 -13.20
CA ASN A 338 -13.35 10.92 -13.77
C ASN A 338 -12.02 10.20 -13.45
N SER A 339 -12.02 8.89 -13.21
CA SER A 339 -10.81 8.10 -12.94
C SER A 339 -9.78 8.25 -14.06
N ASP A 340 -8.49 8.30 -13.70
CA ASP A 340 -7.39 8.22 -14.66
C ASP A 340 -7.05 6.76 -15.04
N GLY A 341 -7.59 5.78 -14.30
CA GLY A 341 -7.46 4.35 -14.51
C GLY A 341 -6.17 3.74 -13.95
N ILE A 342 -5.34 4.50 -13.22
CA ILE A 342 -4.19 3.93 -12.51
C ILE A 342 -4.66 3.30 -11.21
N MET A 343 -4.03 2.19 -10.82
CA MET A 343 -4.36 1.41 -9.62
C MET A 343 -5.84 1.02 -9.56
N ASN A 344 -6.37 0.55 -10.68
CA ASN A 344 -7.66 -0.12 -10.71
C ASN A 344 -7.69 -1.24 -9.67
N ALA A 345 -8.81 -1.39 -8.97
CA ALA A 345 -8.91 -2.28 -7.83
C ALA A 345 -10.28 -2.94 -7.74
N VAL A 346 -10.33 -4.02 -6.94
CA VAL A 346 -11.58 -4.49 -6.36
C VAL A 346 -11.75 -3.84 -5.00
N TRP A 347 -12.89 -3.20 -4.81
CA TRP A 347 -13.30 -2.51 -3.61
C TRP A 347 -14.36 -3.32 -2.89
N LEU A 348 -14.19 -3.50 -1.58
CA LEU A 348 -15.22 -4.03 -0.71
C LEU A 348 -15.76 -2.87 0.13
N ILE A 349 -17.05 -2.61 0.03
CA ILE A 349 -17.70 -1.42 0.59
C ILE A 349 -18.84 -1.91 1.47
N GLY A 350 -19.03 -1.32 2.64
CA GLY A 350 -20.15 -1.65 3.50
C GLY A 350 -20.72 -0.45 4.23
N ASP A 351 -21.99 -0.56 4.57
CA ASP A 351 -22.74 0.40 5.37
C ASP A 351 -23.17 -0.27 6.67
N ALA A 352 -22.51 0.11 7.77
CA ALA A 352 -22.75 -0.41 9.10
C ALA A 352 -24.17 -0.13 9.63
N LYS A 353 -24.87 0.89 9.10
CA LYS A 353 -26.23 1.24 9.54
C LYS A 353 -27.28 0.32 8.93
N THR A 354 -27.11 -0.06 7.68
CA THR A 354 -28.06 -0.88 6.93
C THR A 354 -27.67 -2.36 6.90
N GLY A 355 -26.40 -2.67 7.13
CA GLY A 355 -25.84 -4.01 6.95
C GLY A 355 -25.63 -4.37 5.48
N GLU A 356 -25.80 -3.43 4.54
CA GLU A 356 -25.52 -3.66 3.12
C GLU A 356 -24.01 -3.74 2.88
N ILE A 357 -23.59 -4.70 2.08
CA ILE A 357 -22.21 -4.83 1.59
C ILE A 357 -22.20 -4.89 0.06
N ALA A 358 -21.15 -4.36 -0.53
CA ALA A 358 -20.92 -4.34 -1.97
C ALA A 358 -19.49 -4.74 -2.32
N ARG A 359 -19.36 -5.37 -3.48
CA ARG A 359 -18.08 -5.66 -4.14
C ARG A 359 -18.07 -4.97 -5.49
N LEU A 360 -17.24 -3.95 -5.61
CA LEU A 360 -17.07 -3.12 -6.80
C LEU A 360 -15.75 -3.50 -7.48
N GLU A 361 -15.79 -3.86 -8.76
CA GLU A 361 -14.59 -4.06 -9.58
C GLU A 361 -14.46 -2.88 -10.55
N THR A 362 -13.30 -2.24 -10.57
CA THR A 362 -13.08 -1.03 -11.38
C THR A 362 -12.10 -1.27 -12.52
N GLY A 363 -12.47 -0.83 -13.72
CA GLY A 363 -11.59 -0.53 -14.84
C GLY A 363 -11.57 0.98 -15.10
N LEU A 364 -10.98 1.42 -16.21
CA LEU A 364 -11.01 2.84 -16.59
C LEU A 364 -12.40 3.26 -17.11
N TYR A 365 -13.03 2.44 -17.95
CA TYR A 365 -14.33 2.72 -18.59
C TYR A 365 -15.45 1.79 -18.13
N VAL A 366 -15.10 0.60 -17.65
CA VAL A 366 -16.07 -0.40 -17.21
C VAL A 366 -15.89 -0.65 -15.72
N TYR A 367 -16.99 -0.78 -14.99
CA TYR A 367 -16.99 -1.31 -13.64
C TYR A 367 -18.13 -2.33 -13.47
N SER A 368 -18.05 -3.14 -12.42
CA SER A 368 -19.07 -4.10 -12.03
C SER A 368 -19.35 -4.01 -10.54
N VAL A 369 -20.59 -4.17 -10.13
CA VAL A 369 -20.98 -4.11 -8.71
C VAL A 369 -21.89 -5.28 -8.35
N GLN A 370 -21.59 -5.94 -7.24
CA GLN A 370 -22.45 -6.93 -6.59
C GLN A 370 -22.80 -6.42 -5.20
N ARG A 371 -24.06 -6.57 -4.77
CA ARG A 371 -24.58 -6.06 -3.49
C ARG A 371 -25.36 -7.15 -2.76
N THR A 372 -25.31 -7.17 -1.43
CA THR A 372 -26.11 -8.08 -0.61
C THR A 372 -26.28 -7.53 0.82
N PHE A 373 -27.34 -7.95 1.49
CA PHE A 373 -27.54 -7.75 2.94
C PHE A 373 -27.19 -9.01 3.76
N ASN A 374 -26.72 -10.06 3.10
CA ASN A 374 -26.43 -11.34 3.73
C ASN A 374 -25.37 -12.08 2.91
N GLY A 375 -24.16 -12.21 3.43
CA GLY A 375 -23.12 -12.94 2.74
C GLY A 375 -21.70 -12.55 3.14
N PHE A 376 -20.77 -13.06 2.33
CA PHE A 376 -19.33 -12.92 2.50
C PHE A 376 -18.73 -12.62 1.13
N TYR A 377 -18.09 -11.46 0.99
CA TYR A 377 -17.32 -11.08 -0.18
C TYR A 377 -15.84 -10.97 0.17
N TRP A 378 -14.97 -11.31 -0.77
CA TRP A 378 -13.53 -11.22 -0.60
C TRP A 378 -12.86 -10.68 -1.86
N SER A 379 -11.61 -10.28 -1.70
CA SER A 379 -10.73 -9.99 -2.81
C SER A 379 -9.27 -10.24 -2.48
N ALA A 380 -8.54 -10.68 -3.50
CA ALA A 380 -7.11 -10.95 -3.49
C ALA A 380 -6.48 -10.53 -4.84
N ASN A 381 -6.78 -9.28 -5.27
CA ASN A 381 -6.27 -8.66 -6.51
C ASN A 381 -6.77 -9.33 -7.81
N ASN A 382 -7.86 -10.10 -7.73
CA ASN A 382 -8.37 -10.89 -8.85
C ASN A 382 -9.82 -10.49 -9.16
N PRO A 383 -10.06 -9.64 -10.18
CA PRO A 383 -11.41 -9.30 -10.59
C PRO A 383 -12.12 -10.53 -11.19
N MET A 384 -13.42 -10.65 -10.99
CA MET A 384 -14.26 -11.77 -11.43
C MET A 384 -15.09 -11.41 -12.68
N ASP A 385 -15.41 -10.13 -12.90
CA ASP A 385 -16.23 -9.67 -14.02
C ASP A 385 -15.42 -9.71 -15.33
N ILE A 386 -15.96 -10.45 -16.32
CA ILE A 386 -15.29 -10.64 -17.61
C ILE A 386 -15.06 -9.34 -18.39
N ARG A 387 -15.89 -8.31 -18.17
CA ARG A 387 -15.76 -7.02 -18.87
C ARG A 387 -14.62 -6.21 -18.28
N VAL A 388 -14.53 -6.14 -16.94
CA VAL A 388 -13.40 -5.48 -16.24
C VAL A 388 -12.09 -6.15 -16.62
N ARG A 389 -12.02 -7.49 -16.52
CA ARG A 389 -10.84 -8.26 -16.94
C ARG A 389 -10.47 -8.05 -18.40
N SER A 390 -11.46 -7.93 -19.29
CA SER A 390 -11.20 -7.70 -20.72
C SER A 390 -10.63 -6.30 -20.98
N GLU A 391 -10.95 -5.31 -20.16
CA GLU A 391 -10.38 -3.97 -20.24
C GLU A 391 -8.96 -3.90 -19.65
N GLU A 392 -8.73 -4.57 -18.52
CA GLU A 392 -7.41 -4.62 -17.87
C GLU A 392 -6.37 -5.32 -18.75
N LEU A 393 -6.76 -6.43 -19.39
CA LEU A 393 -5.84 -7.26 -20.16
C LEU A 393 -5.61 -6.70 -21.56
N ARG A 394 -4.62 -5.79 -21.68
CA ARG A 394 -4.03 -5.39 -22.97
C ARG A 394 -3.60 -6.64 -23.77
N LEU A 395 -3.47 -6.51 -25.10
CA LEU A 395 -3.00 -7.62 -25.97
C LEU A 395 -1.72 -8.30 -25.45
N ALA A 396 -0.75 -7.51 -24.95
CA ALA A 396 0.47 -8.03 -24.35
C ALA A 396 0.21 -8.89 -23.09
N SER A 397 -0.75 -8.50 -22.25
CA SER A 397 -1.17 -9.25 -21.07
C SER A 397 -1.84 -10.57 -21.46
N ILE A 398 -2.57 -10.61 -22.58
CA ILE A 398 -3.17 -11.86 -23.11
C ILE A 398 -2.08 -12.86 -23.53
N TYR A 399 -1.05 -12.40 -24.25
CA TYR A 399 0.09 -13.26 -24.60
C TYR A 399 0.83 -13.75 -23.35
N LYS A 400 1.06 -12.86 -22.37
CA LYS A 400 1.65 -13.21 -21.07
C LYS A 400 0.85 -14.29 -20.36
N GLY A 401 -0.49 -14.15 -20.31
CA GLY A 401 -1.40 -15.13 -19.72
C GLY A 401 -1.30 -16.51 -20.40
N ARG A 402 -1.20 -16.56 -21.74
CA ARG A 402 -1.02 -17.82 -22.47
C ARG A 402 0.32 -18.49 -22.19
N VAL A 403 1.40 -17.71 -22.14
CA VAL A 403 2.73 -18.22 -21.77
C VAL A 403 2.71 -18.76 -20.34
N TYR A 404 2.11 -18.05 -19.40
CA TYR A 404 2.03 -18.49 -18.00
C TYR A 404 1.12 -19.72 -17.83
N GLN A 405 0.06 -19.85 -18.62
CA GLN A 405 -0.73 -21.09 -18.68
C GLN A 405 0.10 -22.28 -19.16
N LEU A 406 0.93 -22.11 -20.20
CA LEU A 406 1.82 -23.16 -20.68
C LEU A 406 2.86 -23.53 -19.61
N LEU A 407 3.45 -22.53 -18.94
CA LEU A 407 4.37 -22.77 -17.82
C LEU A 407 3.67 -23.47 -16.65
N HIS A 408 2.41 -23.14 -16.35
CA HIS A 408 1.63 -23.84 -15.34
C HIS A 408 1.42 -25.32 -15.71
N LEU A 409 1.12 -25.62 -16.97
CA LEU A 409 0.97 -27.00 -17.43
C LEU A 409 2.27 -27.81 -17.29
N LEU A 410 3.42 -27.20 -17.55
CA LEU A 410 4.74 -27.85 -17.54
C LEU A 410 5.39 -27.90 -16.16
N LEU A 411 5.29 -26.81 -15.39
CA LEU A 411 6.07 -26.54 -14.19
C LEU A 411 5.21 -26.27 -12.95
N LYS A 412 3.87 -26.30 -13.08
CA LYS A 412 2.92 -26.01 -11.99
C LYS A 412 3.15 -24.63 -11.35
N THR A 413 3.60 -23.66 -12.14
CA THR A 413 3.79 -22.27 -11.71
C THR A 413 2.47 -21.53 -11.57
N GLU A 414 2.37 -20.64 -10.58
CA GLU A 414 1.19 -19.81 -10.31
C GLU A 414 1.26 -18.45 -11.03
N GLY A 415 0.17 -17.69 -10.97
CA GLY A 415 0.11 -16.28 -11.39
C GLY A 415 -0.55 -16.05 -12.75
N TYR A 416 -0.79 -17.10 -13.55
CA TYR A 416 -1.54 -16.96 -14.81
C TYR A 416 -3.00 -16.53 -14.56
N GLN A 417 -3.55 -16.84 -13.38
CA GLN A 417 -4.92 -16.56 -12.99
C GLN A 417 -5.27 -15.08 -13.14
N TYR A 418 -4.33 -14.20 -12.83
CA TYR A 418 -4.50 -12.75 -12.93
C TYR A 418 -4.47 -12.22 -14.37
N TYR A 419 -4.09 -13.04 -15.35
CA TYR A 419 -3.87 -12.62 -16.74
C TYR A 419 -4.78 -13.35 -17.75
N THR A 420 -5.96 -13.78 -17.32
CA THR A 420 -6.94 -14.50 -18.16
C THR A 420 -8.24 -13.73 -18.28
N ARG A 421 -8.92 -13.79 -19.45
CA ARG A 421 -10.18 -13.06 -19.62
C ARG A 421 -11.28 -13.63 -18.72
N GLU A 422 -11.41 -14.94 -18.67
CA GLU A 422 -12.28 -15.60 -17.71
C GLU A 422 -11.64 -15.58 -16.32
N TYR A 423 -12.47 -15.47 -15.28
CA TYR A 423 -12.01 -15.62 -13.91
C TYR A 423 -11.45 -17.04 -13.69
N ARG A 424 -10.29 -17.10 -13.05
CA ARG A 424 -9.66 -18.32 -12.55
C ARG A 424 -9.22 -18.05 -11.11
N PRO A 425 -9.63 -18.85 -10.13
CA PRO A 425 -9.27 -18.60 -8.74
C PRO A 425 -7.78 -18.88 -8.52
N SER A 426 -7.10 -17.94 -7.88
CA SER A 426 -5.75 -18.11 -7.33
C SER A 426 -5.80 -18.82 -5.98
N ASN A 427 -4.65 -19.21 -5.43
CA ASN A 427 -4.60 -19.91 -4.14
C ASN A 427 -5.21 -19.08 -2.99
N ARG A 428 -5.08 -17.76 -3.01
CA ARG A 428 -5.74 -16.88 -2.04
C ARG A 428 -7.26 -16.86 -2.21
N ASP A 429 -7.74 -16.81 -3.45
CA ASP A 429 -9.19 -16.85 -3.72
C ASP A 429 -9.81 -18.16 -3.21
N ILE A 430 -9.13 -19.30 -3.48
CA ILE A 430 -9.57 -20.63 -3.01
C ILE A 430 -9.59 -20.66 -1.49
N LYS A 431 -8.55 -20.12 -0.82
CA LYS A 431 -8.47 -20.13 0.64
C LYS A 431 -9.52 -19.23 1.29
N PHE A 432 -9.81 -18.05 0.72
CA PHE A 432 -10.92 -17.22 1.19
C PHE A 432 -12.27 -17.93 1.04
N GLU A 433 -12.50 -18.61 -0.08
CA GLU A 433 -13.74 -19.36 -0.29
C GLU A 433 -13.88 -20.53 0.70
N GLU A 434 -12.80 -21.27 0.96
CA GLU A 434 -12.74 -22.35 1.95
C GLU A 434 -13.10 -21.83 3.35
N LEU A 435 -12.40 -20.79 3.81
CA LEU A 435 -12.57 -20.24 5.16
C LEU A 435 -13.91 -19.51 5.32
N GLY A 436 -14.37 -18.78 4.30
CA GLY A 436 -15.69 -18.15 4.30
C GLY A 436 -16.82 -19.17 4.47
N LYS A 437 -16.70 -20.36 3.86
CA LYS A 437 -17.63 -21.48 4.07
C LYS A 437 -17.47 -22.11 5.44
N GLU A 438 -16.24 -22.34 5.89
CA GLU A 438 -15.94 -22.94 7.19
C GLU A 438 -16.50 -22.09 8.34
N TYR A 439 -16.38 -20.76 8.24
CA TYR A 439 -16.75 -19.83 9.30
C TYR A 439 -18.11 -19.16 9.10
N TYR A 440 -18.88 -19.54 8.08
CA TYR A 440 -20.19 -18.95 7.82
C TYR A 440 -21.12 -19.06 9.03
N GLY A 441 -21.71 -17.93 9.46
CA GLY A 441 -22.59 -17.82 10.63
C GLY A 441 -21.87 -17.67 11.97
N ARG A 442 -20.54 -17.65 11.96
CA ARG A 442 -19.70 -17.48 13.16
C ARG A 442 -18.61 -16.42 12.97
N ILE A 443 -18.68 -15.59 11.92
CA ILE A 443 -17.68 -14.54 11.69
C ILE A 443 -17.89 -13.40 12.70
N ASP A 444 -16.87 -13.18 13.52
CA ASP A 444 -16.65 -12.06 14.43
C ASP A 444 -15.17 -11.66 14.36
N THR A 445 -14.74 -10.70 15.18
CA THR A 445 -13.34 -10.24 15.20
C THR A 445 -12.32 -11.32 15.55
N GLU A 446 -12.68 -12.34 16.34
CA GLU A 446 -11.78 -13.46 16.67
C GLU A 446 -11.63 -14.41 15.49
N VAL A 447 -12.70 -14.63 14.73
CA VAL A 447 -12.64 -15.40 13.48
C VAL A 447 -11.90 -14.64 12.38
N VAL A 448 -12.05 -13.32 12.27
CA VAL A 448 -11.27 -12.50 11.33
C VAL A 448 -9.77 -12.72 11.54
N LYS A 449 -9.30 -12.70 12.79
CA LYS A 449 -7.89 -12.97 13.13
C LYS A 449 -7.43 -14.32 12.60
N LYS A 450 -8.27 -15.36 12.63
CA LYS A 450 -7.94 -16.69 12.07
C LYS A 450 -7.89 -16.67 10.56
N ILE A 451 -8.87 -16.06 9.90
CA ILE A 451 -8.94 -15.99 8.43
C ILE A 451 -7.71 -15.24 7.89
N MET A 452 -7.46 -14.05 8.43
CA MET A 452 -6.40 -13.16 7.95
C MET A 452 -4.99 -13.58 8.36
N SER A 453 -4.84 -14.55 9.27
CA SER A 453 -3.55 -15.15 9.64
C SER A 453 -3.27 -16.51 8.98
N THR A 454 -4.13 -16.96 8.06
CA THR A 454 -4.00 -18.27 7.42
C THR A 454 -3.22 -18.17 6.11
N HIS A 455 -2.25 -19.07 5.87
CA HIS A 455 -1.57 -19.19 4.58
C HIS A 455 -2.55 -19.60 3.46
N PRO A 456 -2.50 -19.00 2.25
CA PRO A 456 -1.55 -17.99 1.78
C PRO A 456 -2.08 -16.54 1.88
N ILE A 457 -3.05 -16.23 2.75
CA ILE A 457 -3.62 -14.89 2.90
C ILE A 457 -2.66 -13.93 3.63
N VAL A 458 -1.88 -14.45 4.59
CA VAL A 458 -1.03 -13.63 5.48
C VAL A 458 0.42 -13.43 5.01
N ASP A 459 0.87 -14.17 4.00
CA ASP A 459 2.31 -14.45 3.77
C ASP A 459 3.23 -13.22 3.74
N MET A 460 2.78 -12.14 3.12
CA MET A 460 3.56 -10.91 2.94
C MET A 460 2.87 -9.69 3.57
N SER A 461 1.94 -9.92 4.51
CA SER A 461 1.20 -8.87 5.20
C SER A 461 2.06 -8.18 6.26
N SER A 462 2.04 -6.85 6.33
CA SER A 462 2.64 -6.09 7.44
C SER A 462 1.81 -6.17 8.71
N ASP A 463 0.49 -6.10 8.55
CA ASP A 463 -0.50 -5.96 9.60
C ASP A 463 -1.90 -6.31 9.05
N CYS A 464 -2.95 -6.15 9.87
CA CYS A 464 -4.33 -6.42 9.51
C CYS A 464 -5.28 -5.45 10.22
N LYS A 465 -6.18 -4.82 9.46
CA LYS A 465 -7.18 -3.88 9.97
C LYS A 465 -8.52 -4.60 10.05
N ILE A 466 -9.27 -4.34 11.10
CA ILE A 466 -10.55 -4.99 11.36
C ILE A 466 -11.52 -3.96 11.93
N THR A 467 -12.72 -3.87 11.33
CA THR A 467 -13.88 -3.20 11.94
C THR A 467 -15.05 -4.16 12.00
N ASP A 468 -15.80 -4.04 13.10
CA ASP A 468 -17.00 -4.80 13.40
C ASP A 468 -18.05 -3.80 13.89
N SER A 469 -19.26 -3.85 13.33
CA SER A 469 -20.33 -2.88 13.64
C SER A 469 -21.16 -3.22 14.90
N TYR A 470 -20.80 -4.28 15.63
CA TYR A 470 -21.43 -4.69 16.89
C TYR A 470 -20.68 -4.22 18.13
N LEU A 471 -19.34 -4.09 18.06
CA LEU A 471 -18.45 -3.81 19.20
C LEU A 471 -18.33 -2.34 19.61
#